data_AF-A0A5N9EGL9-F1
#
_entry.id   AF-A0A5N9EGL9-F1
#
_cell.length_a   1.000
_cell.length_b   1.000
_cell.length_c   1.000
_cell.angle_alpha   90.00
_cell.angle_beta   90.00
_cell.angle_gamma   90.00
#
_symmetry.space_group_name_H-M   'P 1'
#
loop_
_entity.id
_entity.type
_entity.pdbx_description
1 polymer ?
#
loop_
_entity_poly.entity_id
_entity_poly.type
_entity_poly.pdbx_seq_one_letter_code
_entity_poly.pdbx_strand_id
1 'polypeptide(L)'
;MPIEQFAPELSKIISTDEPILELADGFGGDQGPAEGPLWWKEGGYLLFSDIHNNRRMKHSPGGDTVVEREPTNRANGLTRDLQGRLVSAEHDSRRVARLESDGSVTVIASSFQGRRLNRP
;
A
#
# COMPACT_ATOMS: atom_id res chain seq x y z
N MET A 1 -11.82 -5.61 18.56
CA MET A 1 -10.42 -5.79 19.03
C MET A 1 -10.05 -4.54 19.81
N PRO A 2 -9.57 -4.62 21.06
CA PRO A 2 -9.21 -3.44 21.85
C PRO A 2 -7.82 -2.91 21.46
N ILE A 3 -7.57 -1.62 21.70
CA ILE A 3 -6.22 -1.06 21.71
C ILE A 3 -5.59 -1.40 23.06
N GLU A 4 -4.53 -2.22 23.05
CA GLU A 4 -3.82 -2.63 24.26
C GLU A 4 -2.61 -1.71 24.54
N GLN A 5 -2.47 -1.25 25.78
CA GLN A 5 -1.37 -0.37 26.19
C GLN A 5 -0.29 -1.15 26.95
N PHE A 6 0.89 -1.26 26.34
CA PHE A 6 2.08 -1.87 26.98
C PHE A 6 3.01 -0.84 27.64
N ALA A 7 2.90 0.45 27.27
CA ALA A 7 3.72 1.54 27.78
C ALA A 7 2.88 2.82 27.96
N PRO A 8 3.12 3.62 29.03
CA PRO A 8 2.31 4.80 29.32
C PRO A 8 2.37 5.87 28.21
N GLU A 9 3.45 5.92 27.42
CA GLU A 9 3.66 6.87 26.34
C GLU A 9 2.66 6.74 25.18
N LEU A 10 1.99 5.59 25.02
CA LEU A 10 0.93 5.43 24.01
C LEU A 10 -0.16 6.49 24.13
N SER A 11 -0.48 6.90 25.37
CA SER A 11 -1.46 7.97 25.66
C SER A 11 -1.13 9.33 25.03
N LYS A 12 0.12 9.55 24.61
CA LYS A 12 0.55 10.76 23.89
C LYS A 12 0.24 10.69 22.39
N ILE A 13 -0.13 9.51 21.88
CA ILE A 13 -0.37 9.22 20.46
C ILE A 13 -1.86 8.95 20.22
N ILE A 14 -2.48 8.09 21.03
CA ILE A 14 -3.88 7.68 20.87
C ILE A 14 -4.49 7.24 22.22
N SER A 15 -5.80 7.44 22.39
CA SER A 15 -6.55 6.90 23.52
C SER A 15 -6.79 5.39 23.35
N THR A 16 -6.77 4.62 24.43
CA THR A 16 -7.20 3.20 24.40
C THR A 16 -8.70 3.05 24.19
N ASP A 17 -9.47 4.13 24.39
CA ASP A 17 -10.91 4.18 24.14
C ASP A 17 -11.24 4.56 22.69
N GLU A 18 -10.23 4.88 21.87
CA GLU A 18 -10.44 5.23 20.46
C GLU A 18 -11.01 4.02 19.71
N PRO A 19 -12.13 4.18 18.97
CA PRO A 19 -12.70 3.06 18.23
C PRO A 19 -11.79 2.63 17.09
N ILE A 20 -11.58 1.33 16.95
CA ILE A 20 -11.01 0.76 15.73
C ILE A 20 -12.09 0.79 14.66
N LEU A 21 -11.85 1.53 13.58
CA LEU A 21 -12.76 1.66 12.46
C LEU A 21 -12.43 0.64 11.37
N GLU A 22 -13.43 -0.13 10.96
CA GLU A 22 -13.35 -0.94 9.74
C GLU A 22 -13.71 -0.05 8.55
N LEU A 23 -12.74 0.19 7.67
CA LEU A 23 -12.93 1.09 6.52
C LEU A 23 -13.53 0.38 5.31
N ALA A 24 -13.14 -0.88 5.09
CA ALA A 24 -13.66 -1.77 4.06
C ALA A 24 -13.11 -3.21 4.25
N ASP A 25 -13.75 -4.18 3.60
CA ASP A 25 -13.39 -5.60 3.62
C ASP A 25 -13.26 -6.20 2.20
N GLY A 26 -12.99 -7.50 2.11
CA GLY A 26 -12.97 -8.24 0.84
C GLY A 26 -11.70 -8.14 0.01
N PHE A 27 -10.62 -7.56 0.54
CA PHE A 27 -9.34 -7.39 -0.17
C PHE A 27 -8.27 -8.38 0.31
N GLY A 28 -7.35 -8.74 -0.59
CA GLY A 28 -6.29 -9.72 -0.36
C GLY A 28 -6.66 -11.15 -0.80
N GLY A 29 -7.95 -11.44 -1.00
CA GLY A 29 -8.42 -12.75 -1.47
C GLY A 29 -8.07 -13.90 -0.51
N ASP A 30 -8.14 -15.13 -1.00
CA ASP A 30 -7.98 -16.35 -0.17
C ASP A 30 -6.56 -16.57 0.38
N GLN A 31 -5.57 -15.77 -0.03
CA GLN A 31 -4.15 -16.04 0.21
C GLN A 31 -3.45 -15.05 1.15
N GLY A 32 -4.13 -14.02 1.64
CA GLY A 32 -3.53 -13.07 2.58
C GLY A 32 -4.25 -11.74 2.66
N PRO A 33 -3.78 -10.82 3.52
CA PRO A 33 -4.41 -9.53 3.71
C PRO A 33 -4.13 -8.56 2.55
N ALA A 34 -4.89 -7.47 2.52
CA ALA A 34 -4.47 -6.25 1.84
C ALA A 34 -3.18 -5.70 2.48
N GLU A 35 -2.34 -5.03 1.68
CA GLU A 35 -0.98 -4.65 2.07
C GLU A 35 -0.57 -3.29 1.51
N GLY A 36 0.60 -2.81 1.92
CA GLY A 36 1.20 -1.59 1.40
C GLY A 36 0.33 -0.32 1.54
N PRO A 37 -0.22 -0.02 2.73
CA PRO A 37 -1.01 1.19 2.94
C PRO A 37 -0.14 2.45 2.72
N LEU A 38 -0.65 3.40 1.94
CA LEU A 38 0.00 4.67 1.64
C LEU A 38 -1.01 5.81 1.66
N TRP A 39 -0.85 6.75 2.59
CA TRP A 39 -1.65 7.98 2.59
C TRP A 39 -1.20 8.95 1.50
N TRP A 40 -2.11 9.33 0.61
CA TRP A 40 -1.91 10.33 -0.42
C TRP A 40 -2.44 11.69 0.03
N LYS A 41 -1.59 12.45 0.72
CA LYS A 41 -1.95 13.69 1.41
C LYS A 41 -2.66 14.71 0.52
N GLU A 42 -2.16 14.93 -0.68
CA GLU A 42 -2.64 15.97 -1.62
C GLU A 42 -4.05 15.67 -2.13
N GLY A 43 -4.43 14.40 -2.17
CA GLY A 43 -5.76 13.95 -2.59
C GLY A 43 -6.69 13.56 -1.44
N GLY A 44 -6.16 13.47 -0.21
CA GLY A 44 -6.94 13.09 0.97
C GLY A 44 -7.47 11.66 0.92
N TYR A 45 -6.69 10.71 0.39
CA TYR A 45 -7.11 9.31 0.29
C TYR A 45 -6.00 8.32 0.69
N LEU A 46 -6.40 7.13 1.10
CA LEU A 46 -5.53 5.98 1.36
C LEU A 46 -5.42 5.14 0.08
N LEU A 47 -4.21 4.84 -0.36
CA LEU A 47 -3.94 3.76 -1.31
C LEU A 47 -3.54 2.49 -0.55
N PHE A 48 -3.89 1.34 -1.09
CA PHE A 48 -3.38 0.04 -0.62
C PHE A 48 -3.46 -1.00 -1.74
N SER A 49 -2.75 -2.10 -1.57
CA SER A 49 -2.64 -3.17 -2.56
C SER A 49 -3.58 -4.32 -2.22
N ASP A 50 -4.43 -4.69 -3.19
CA ASP A 50 -5.16 -5.95 -3.21
C ASP A 50 -4.35 -6.95 -4.07
N ILE A 51 -3.28 -7.47 -3.47
CA ILE A 51 -2.17 -8.15 -4.14
C ILE A 51 -2.68 -9.29 -5.02
N HIS A 52 -3.52 -10.16 -4.49
CA HIS A 52 -3.92 -11.40 -5.15
C HIS A 52 -4.92 -11.17 -6.29
N ASN A 53 -5.71 -10.11 -6.22
CA ASN A 53 -6.55 -9.64 -7.31
C ASN A 53 -5.82 -8.71 -8.30
N ASN A 54 -4.52 -8.46 -8.11
CA ASN A 54 -3.67 -7.66 -9.00
C ASN A 54 -4.14 -6.19 -9.14
N ARG A 55 -4.69 -5.63 -8.06
CA ARG A 55 -5.27 -4.29 -8.03
C ARG A 55 -4.59 -3.40 -6.99
N ARG A 56 -4.59 -2.11 -7.26
CA ARG A 56 -4.40 -1.08 -6.24
C ARG A 56 -5.72 -0.39 -6.00
N MET A 57 -6.06 -0.26 -4.72
CA MET A 57 -7.30 0.29 -4.23
C MET A 57 -7.09 1.70 -3.70
N LYS A 58 -8.15 2.50 -3.72
CA LYS A 58 -8.21 3.83 -3.12
C LYS A 58 -9.42 3.93 -2.21
N HIS A 59 -9.20 4.31 -0.95
CA HIS A 59 -10.25 4.62 0.01
C HIS A 59 -10.22 6.11 0.35
N SER A 60 -11.35 6.79 0.20
CA SER A 60 -11.52 8.19 0.60
C SER A 60 -12.33 8.25 1.90
N PRO A 61 -11.96 9.10 2.88
CA PRO A 61 -12.75 9.24 4.11
C PRO A 61 -14.22 9.53 3.85
N GLY A 62 -15.12 8.74 4.43
CA GLY A 62 -16.57 8.88 4.27
C GLY A 62 -17.13 8.44 2.91
N GLY A 63 -16.29 7.85 2.05
CA GLY A 63 -16.69 7.32 0.75
C GLY A 63 -16.33 5.85 0.57
N ASP A 64 -16.65 5.33 -0.61
CA ASP A 64 -16.38 3.94 -0.96
C ASP A 64 -14.90 3.69 -1.27
N THR A 65 -14.49 2.43 -1.10
CA THR A 65 -13.22 1.94 -1.62
C THR A 65 -13.38 1.53 -3.09
N VAL A 66 -12.57 2.13 -3.96
CA VAL A 66 -12.64 1.91 -5.42
C VAL A 66 -11.31 1.43 -5.98
N VAL A 67 -11.35 0.73 -7.11
CA VAL A 67 -10.14 0.36 -7.85
C VAL A 67 -9.50 1.62 -8.40
N GLU A 68 -8.22 1.87 -8.09
CA GLU A 68 -7.44 2.97 -8.65
C GLU A 68 -6.60 2.52 -9.85
N ARG A 69 -6.05 1.29 -9.82
CA ARG A 69 -5.31 0.74 -10.95
C ARG A 69 -5.38 -0.77 -11.02
N GLU A 70 -5.54 -1.27 -12.24
CA GLU A 70 -5.49 -2.69 -12.60
C GLU A 70 -4.99 -2.81 -14.06
N PRO A 71 -4.00 -3.66 -14.38
CA PRO A 71 -3.22 -4.50 -13.46
C PRO A 71 -2.07 -3.73 -12.76
N THR A 72 -1.48 -4.34 -11.73
CA THR A 72 -0.37 -3.78 -10.94
C THR A 72 0.87 -4.67 -10.84
N ASN A 73 0.91 -5.80 -11.56
CA ASN A 73 1.92 -6.87 -11.40
C ASN A 73 1.98 -7.42 -9.97
N ARG A 74 0.81 -7.51 -9.32
CA ARG A 74 0.65 -7.91 -7.92
C ARG A 74 1.58 -7.08 -7.03
N ALA A 75 1.48 -5.76 -7.15
CA ALA A 75 2.20 -4.84 -6.29
C ALA A 75 1.83 -5.10 -4.83
N ASN A 76 2.81 -5.01 -3.93
CA ASN A 76 2.65 -5.20 -2.49
C ASN A 76 2.92 -3.88 -1.78
N GLY A 77 4.15 -3.65 -1.32
CA GLY A 77 4.55 -2.42 -0.64
C GLY A 77 4.43 -1.20 -1.55
N LEU A 78 3.83 -0.13 -1.02
CA LEU A 78 3.70 1.17 -1.67
C LEU A 78 4.41 2.25 -0.84
N THR A 79 5.07 3.18 -1.51
CA THR A 79 5.61 4.38 -0.87
C THR A 79 5.71 5.53 -1.88
N ARG A 80 6.24 6.68 -1.44
CA ARG A 80 6.54 7.82 -2.30
C ARG A 80 8.03 8.10 -2.29
N ASP A 81 8.56 8.50 -3.44
CA ASP A 81 9.89 9.10 -3.48
C ASP A 81 9.87 10.56 -2.99
N LEU A 82 11.05 11.19 -2.91
CA LEU A 82 11.20 12.57 -2.46
C LEU A 82 10.54 13.61 -3.39
N GLN A 83 10.14 13.21 -4.60
CA GLN A 83 9.41 14.05 -5.55
C GLN A 83 7.89 13.79 -5.48
N GLY A 84 7.45 12.95 -4.54
CA GLY A 84 6.05 12.62 -4.33
C GLY A 84 5.49 11.60 -5.33
N ARG A 85 6.33 10.96 -6.15
CA ARG A 85 5.92 9.93 -7.12
C ARG A 85 5.73 8.59 -6.44
N LEU A 86 4.79 7.80 -6.94
CA LEU A 86 4.50 6.48 -6.39
C LEU A 86 5.62 5.49 -6.72
N VAL A 87 6.08 4.78 -5.70
CA VAL A 87 7.01 3.65 -5.80
C VAL A 87 6.28 2.40 -5.30
N SER A 88 6.41 1.30 -6.03
CA SER A 88 5.77 0.03 -5.73
C SER A 88 6.73 -1.14 -5.86
N ALA A 89 6.63 -2.08 -4.93
CA ALA A 89 7.30 -3.38 -5.03
C ALA A 89 6.38 -4.38 -5.73
N GLU A 90 6.76 -4.83 -6.93
CA GLU A 90 5.94 -5.66 -7.81
C GLU A 90 6.34 -7.14 -7.72
N HIS A 91 5.43 -8.02 -7.28
CA HIS A 91 5.70 -9.45 -7.15
C HIS A 91 5.95 -10.15 -8.50
N ASP A 92 5.08 -9.96 -9.49
CA ASP A 92 5.13 -10.76 -10.73
C ASP A 92 6.32 -10.39 -11.62
N SER A 93 6.58 -9.09 -11.75
CA SER A 93 7.69 -8.57 -12.55
C SER A 93 9.02 -8.62 -11.77
N ARG A 94 8.98 -8.89 -10.46
CA ARG A 94 10.12 -9.05 -9.56
C ARG A 94 11.02 -7.81 -9.55
N ARG A 95 10.40 -6.64 -9.35
CA ARG A 95 11.09 -5.34 -9.40
C ARG A 95 10.49 -4.33 -8.43
N VAL A 96 11.28 -3.33 -8.08
CA VAL A 96 10.79 -2.06 -7.54
C VAL A 96 10.64 -1.10 -8.71
N ALA A 97 9.46 -0.52 -8.85
CA ALA A 97 9.12 0.37 -9.94
C ALA A 97 8.60 1.71 -9.42
N ARG A 98 8.78 2.76 -10.23
CA ARG A 98 8.24 4.09 -9.98
C ARG A 98 7.31 4.48 -11.12
N LEU A 99 6.14 4.99 -10.77
CA LEU A 99 5.23 5.63 -11.71
C LEU A 99 5.66 7.09 -11.89
N GLU A 100 6.06 7.44 -13.11
CA GLU A 100 6.44 8.80 -13.47
C GLU A 100 5.19 9.67 -13.67
N SER A 101 5.37 10.99 -13.61
CA SER A 101 4.27 11.96 -13.74
C SER A 101 3.58 11.94 -15.11
N ASP A 102 4.26 11.46 -16.15
CA ASP A 102 3.72 11.25 -17.49
C ASP A 102 2.99 9.89 -17.65
N GLY A 103 2.90 9.11 -16.57
CA GLY A 103 2.29 7.79 -16.53
C GLY A 103 3.22 6.64 -16.93
N SER A 104 4.46 6.92 -17.37
CA SER A 104 5.44 5.89 -17.67
C SER A 104 5.96 5.20 -16.41
N VAL A 105 6.59 4.03 -16.57
CA VAL A 105 7.12 3.24 -15.46
C VAL A 105 8.63 3.12 -15.56
N THR A 106 9.33 3.62 -14.56
CA THR A 106 10.78 3.44 -14.40
C THR A 106 11.07 2.26 -13.48
N VAL A 107 11.96 1.35 -13.90
CA VAL A 107 12.46 0.29 -13.02
C VAL A 107 13.57 0.86 -12.14
N ILE A 108 13.34 0.89 -10.83
CA ILE A 108 14.34 1.33 -9.85
C ILE A 108 15.34 0.19 -9.58
N ALA A 109 14.83 -1.02 -9.36
CA ALA A 109 15.66 -2.20 -9.11
C ALA A 109 14.95 -3.48 -9.57
N SER A 110 15.69 -4.39 -10.21
CA SER A 110 15.18 -5.71 -10.63
C SER A 110 16.14 -6.87 -10.33
N SER A 111 17.36 -6.55 -9.90
CA SER A 111 18.38 -7.54 -9.54
C SER A 111 19.37 -7.00 -8.51
N PHE A 112 20.04 -7.91 -7.80
CA PHE A 112 21.15 -7.63 -6.91
C PHE A 112 22.20 -8.74 -7.08
N GLN A 113 23.47 -8.36 -7.27
CA GLN A 113 24.58 -9.30 -7.51
C GLN A 113 24.30 -10.34 -8.62
N GLY A 114 23.71 -9.88 -9.73
CA GLY A 114 23.38 -10.72 -10.88
C GLY A 114 22.17 -11.66 -10.67
N ARG A 115 21.51 -11.63 -9.50
CA ARG A 115 20.31 -12.42 -9.21
C ARG A 115 19.07 -11.54 -9.24
N ARG A 116 17.98 -12.04 -9.82
CA ARG A 116 16.69 -11.35 -9.79
C ARG A 116 16.16 -11.26 -8.36
N LEU A 117 15.52 -10.14 -8.03
CA LEU A 117 14.76 -9.99 -6.78
C LEU A 117 13.68 -11.07 -6.69
N ASN A 118 13.25 -11.52 -5.51
CA ASN A 118 12.24 -12.59 -5.43
C ASN A 118 10.82 -12.02 -5.53
N ARG A 119 10.32 -11.48 -4.42
CA ARG A 119 9.10 -10.70 -4.27
C ARG A 119 9.50 -9.53 -3.35
N PRO A 120 10.09 -8.47 -3.94
CA PRO A 120 10.63 -7.37 -3.15
C PRO A 120 9.54 -6.62 -2.40
#